data_AF-A0A9D2SPT5-F1
#
_entry.id   AF-A0A9D2SPT5-F1
#
_cell.length_a   1.000
_cell.length_b   1.000
_cell.length_c   1.000
_cell.angle_alpha   90.00
_cell.angle_beta   90.00
_cell.angle_gamma   90.00
#
_symmetry.space_group_name_H-M   'P 1'
#
loop_
_entity.id
_entity.type
_entity.pdbx_description
1 polymer ?
#
loop_
_entity_poly.entity_id
_entity_poly.type
_entity_poly.pdbx_seq_one_letter_code
_entity_poly.pdbx_strand_id
1 'polypeptide(L)' 'MRRSDREITESGRIDEIIRSCHCCRLGFCDGKDVYIVPLSFGYRSECGKRSFYFHCQNLSSSVSGQQYENYGIPAGKML' A
#
# COMPACT_ATOMS: atom_id res chain seq x y z
N MET A 1 5.62 -19.08 9.35
CA MET A 1 4.23 -18.64 9.60
C MET A 1 3.70 -19.33 10.86
N ARG A 2 2.98 -18.65 11.77
CA ARG A 2 2.50 -19.30 13.02
C ARG A 2 1.33 -20.28 12.82
N ARG A 3 0.55 -20.13 11.74
CA ARG A 3 -0.60 -20.99 11.39
C ARG A 3 -0.59 -21.27 9.89
N SER A 4 0.14 -22.30 9.48
CA SER A 4 0.30 -22.68 8.07
C SER A 4 -0.99 -23.28 7.48
N ASP A 5 -1.88 -23.81 8.34
CA ASP A 5 -3.21 -24.31 7.98
C ASP A 5 -4.15 -23.22 7.42
N ARG A 6 -3.80 -21.94 7.62
CA ARG A 6 -4.60 -20.79 7.17
C ARG A 6 -4.01 -20.08 5.96
N GLU A 7 -2.93 -20.60 5.41
CA GLU A 7 -2.35 -20.05 4.20
C GLU A 7 -3.28 -20.31 3.01
N ILE A 8 -3.55 -19.28 2.23
CA ILE A 8 -4.36 -19.37 1.01
C ILE A 8 -3.41 -19.21 -0.16
N THR A 9 -3.21 -20.28 -0.92
CA THR A 9 -2.35 -20.31 -2.11
C THR A 9 -3.13 -20.12 -3.41
N GLU A 10 -4.43 -20.44 -3.38
CA GLU A 10 -5.28 -20.45 -4.58
C GLU A 10 -5.52 -19.02 -5.09
N SER A 11 -5.00 -18.73 -6.28
CA SER A 11 -5.02 -17.37 -6.84
C SER A 11 -6.41 -16.77 -6.98
N GLY A 12 -7.41 -17.56 -7.38
CA GLY A 12 -8.79 -17.10 -7.49
C GLY A 12 -9.40 -16.73 -6.12
N ARG A 13 -9.06 -17.48 -5.07
CA ARG A 13 -9.54 -17.22 -3.71
C ARG A 13 -8.90 -15.95 -3.15
N ILE A 14 -7.62 -15.72 -3.43
CA ILE A 14 -6.92 -14.48 -3.08
C ILE A 14 -7.61 -13.29 -3.75
N ASP A 15 -7.90 -13.39 -5.05
CA ASP A 15 -8.55 -12.31 -5.81
C ASP A 15 -9.96 -12.01 -5.30
N GLU A 16 -10.73 -13.03 -4.94
CA GLU A 16 -12.06 -12.90 -4.32
C GLU A 16 -12.00 -12.15 -2.98
N ILE A 17 -11.06 -12.53 -2.12
CA ILE A 17 -10.85 -11.86 -0.83
C ILE A 17 -10.52 -10.39 -1.03
N ILE A 18 -9.56 -10.08 -1.90
CA ILE A 18 -9.17 -8.69 -2.17
C ILE A 18 -10.36 -7.87 -2.67
N ARG A 19 -11.16 -8.42 -3.60
CA ARG A 19 -12.36 -7.74 -4.13
C ARG A 19 -13.46 -7.54 -3.09
N SER A 20 -13.53 -8.38 -2.06
CA SER A 20 -14.49 -8.23 -0.96
C SER A 20 -14.08 -7.17 0.08
N CYS A 21 -12.82 -6.74 0.07
CA CYS A 21 -12.30 -5.77 1.02
C CYS A 21 -12.53 -4.32 0.55
N HIS A 22 -12.83 -3.44 1.50
CA HIS A 22 -13.07 -2.01 1.24
C HIS A 22 -11.86 -1.11 1.61
N CYS A 23 -10.93 -1.63 2.41
CA CYS A 23 -9.77 -0.90 2.91
C CYS A 23 -8.53 -1.80 2.90
N CYS A 24 -7.38 -1.24 2.55
CA CYS A 24 -6.07 -1.85 2.70
C CYS A 24 -5.29 -1.08 3.76
N ARG A 25 -4.52 -1.78 4.58
CA ARG A 25 -3.61 -1.18 5.56
C ARG A 25 -2.18 -1.38 5.07
N LEU A 26 -1.55 -0.31 4.62
CA LEU A 26 -0.17 -0.34 4.14
C LEU A 26 0.77 -0.09 5.31
N GLY A 27 1.68 -1.02 5.54
CA GLY A 27 2.79 -0.83 6.46
C GLY A 27 3.96 -0.17 5.73
N PHE A 28 4.45 0.93 6.29
CA PHE A 28 5.62 1.62 5.80
C PHE A 28 6.70 1.65 6.88
N CYS A 29 7.95 1.73 6.45
CA CYS A 29 9.11 1.85 7.31
C CYS A 29 9.97 3.00 6.77
N ASP A 30 10.26 3.98 7.61
CA ASP A 30 11.18 5.07 7.31
C ASP A 30 12.26 5.12 8.40
N GLY A 31 13.46 4.64 8.06
CA GLY A 31 14.55 4.46 9.02
C GLY A 31 14.16 3.53 10.17
N LYS A 32 13.90 4.11 11.34
CA LYS A 32 13.51 3.39 12.57
C LYS A 32 12.01 3.45 12.85
N ASP A 33 11.28 4.28 12.11
CA ASP A 33 9.87 4.53 12.34
C ASP A 33 9.02 3.62 11.45
N VAL A 34 7.97 3.05 12.04
CA VAL A 34 7.03 2.16 11.35
C VAL A 34 5.63 2.74 11.49
N TYR A 35 4.93 2.86 10.36
CA TYR A 35 3.59 3.43 10.31
C TYR A 35 2.64 2.55 9.50
N ILE A 36 1.36 2.54 9.90
CA ILE A 36 0.30 1.80 9.24
C ILE A 36 -0.75 2.79 8.74
N VAL A 37 -1.02 2.72 7.45
CA VAL A 37 -1.84 3.68 6.72
C VAL A 37 -3.07 2.98 6.16
N PRO A 38 -4.27 3.23 6.70
CA PRO A 38 -5.51 2.74 6.12
C PRO A 38 -5.88 3.57 4.88
N LEU A 39 -6.04 2.94 3.72
CA LEU A 39 -6.45 3.58 2.48
C LEU A 39 -7.56 2.79 1.79
N SER A 40 -8.47 3.51 1.16
CA SER A 40 -9.33 2.96 0.11
C SER A 40 -8.45 2.61 -1.10
N PHE A 41 -8.81 1.55 -1.81
CA PHE A 41 -8.02 1.06 -2.93
C PHE A 41 -8.89 0.62 -4.11
N GLY A 42 -8.34 0.76 -5.31
CA GLY A 42 -8.78 0.03 -6.50
C GLY A 42 -7.92 -1.21 -6.71
N TYR A 43 -8.48 -2.25 -7.33
CA TYR A 43 -7.79 -3.51 -7.57
C TYR A 43 -8.00 -4.02 -9.01
N ARG A 44 -6.92 -4.44 -9.66
CA ARG A 44 -6.95 -5.12 -10.97
C ARG A 44 -6.03 -6.33 -10.95
N SER A 45 -6.53 -7.44 -11.50
CA SER A 45 -5.78 -8.68 -11.73
C SER A 45 -5.80 -8.96 -13.23
N GLU A 46 -4.63 -8.99 -13.88
CA GLU A 46 -4.49 -9.22 -15.32
C GLU A 46 -3.17 -9.95 -15.61
N CYS A 47 -3.21 -10.97 -16.49
CA CYS A 47 -2.03 -11.75 -16.88
C CYS A 47 -1.21 -12.30 -15.69
N GLY A 48 -1.89 -12.70 -14.60
CA GLY A 48 -1.24 -13.19 -13.38
C GLY A 48 -0.61 -12.10 -12.50
N LYS A 49 -0.71 -10.82 -12.89
CA LYS A 49 -0.22 -9.68 -12.12
C LYS A 49 -1.36 -9.01 -11.36
N ARG A 50 -1.14 -8.79 -10.08
CA ARG A 50 -2.04 -8.05 -9.18
C ARG A 50 -1.55 -6.63 -9.02
N SER A 51 -2.41 -5.66 -9.30
CA SER A 51 -2.12 -4.23 -9.19
C SER A 51 -3.12 -3.58 -8.23
N PHE A 52 -2.59 -2.84 -7.26
CA PHE A 52 -3.36 -2.05 -6.30
C PHE A 52 -3.17 -0.57 -6.62
N TYR A 53 -4.28 0.17 -6.62
CA TYR A 53 -4.31 1.60 -6.90
C TYR A 53 -4.76 2.33 -5.65
N PHE A 54 -3.98 3.31 -5.22
CA PHE A 54 -4.28 4.14 -4.07
C PHE A 54 -4.38 5.59 -4.52
N HIS A 55 -5.36 6.32 -4.01
CA HIS A 55 -5.43 7.75 -4.21
C HIS A 55 -4.67 8.44 -3.08
N CYS A 56 -3.64 9.21 -3.43
CA CYS A 56 -2.91 10.06 -2.51
C CYS A 56 -2.98 11.49 -3.06
N GLN A 57 -3.25 12.46 -2.19
CA GLN A 57 -3.20 13.86 -2.61
C GLN A 57 -1.74 14.23 -2.90
N ASN A 58 -1.49 14.78 -4.10
CA ASN A 58 -0.18 15.34 -4.43
C ASN A 58 0.04 16.56 -3.57
N LEU A 59 0.91 16.42 -2.57
CA LEU A 59 1.29 17.57 -1.79
C LEU A 59 2.44 18.31 -2.49
N SER A 60 2.10 19.40 -3.18
CA SER A 60 3.11 20.37 -3.58
C SER A 60 3.51 21.19 -2.33
N SER A 61 4.78 21.06 -1.95
CA SER A 61 5.45 22.09 -1.18
C SER A 61 6.72 22.38 -1.97
N SER A 62 6.75 23.49 -2.69
CA SER A 62 7.95 23.95 -3.38
C SER A 62 9.05 24.14 -2.35
N VAL A 63 10.08 23.29 -2.39
CA VAL A 63 11.34 23.53 -1.70
C VAL A 63 12.43 23.40 -2.75
N SER A 64 13.03 24.54 -3.09
CA SER A 64 14.26 24.64 -3.86
C SER A 64 15.42 24.07 -3.04
N GLY A 65 16.14 23.08 -3.57
CA GLY A 65 17.45 22.69 -3.07
C GLY A 65 17.60 21.20 -2.74
N GLN A 66 18.27 20.50 -3.66
CA GLN A 66 18.99 19.23 -3.52
C GLN A 66 18.21 17.93 -3.20
N GLN A 67 18.26 17.06 -4.23
CA GLN A 67 18.18 15.60 -4.23
C GLN A 67 16.88 14.96 -3.70
N TYR A 68 15.95 14.82 -4.63
CA TYR A 68 14.83 13.89 -4.59
C TYR A 68 15.30 12.43 -4.74
N GLU A 69 15.70 11.79 -3.63
CA GLU A 69 15.92 10.34 -3.59
C GLU A 69 14.93 9.60 -2.65
N ASN A 70 14.05 10.34 -1.96
CA ASN A 70 13.08 9.77 -1.02
C ASN A 70 11.72 10.43 -1.20
N TYR A 71 10.92 9.92 -2.14
CA TYR A 71 9.45 10.07 -2.08
C TYR A 71 8.84 8.78 -1.52
N GLY A 72 9.28 8.40 -0.32
CA GLY A 72 8.36 7.79 0.64
C GLY A 72 7.40 8.87 1.09
N ILE A 73 6.10 8.57 1.16
CA ILE A 73 5.08 9.49 1.69
C ILE A 73 5.57 9.93 3.09
N PRO A 74 5.97 11.21 3.29
CA PRO A 74 6.55 11.63 4.55
C PRO A 74 5.52 11.49 5.66
N ALA A 75 5.90 10.76 6.72
CA ALA A 75 5.03 10.36 7.84
C ALA A 75 4.29 11.54 8.52
N GLY A 76 4.75 12.78 8.35
CA GLY A 76 4.12 13.99 8.89
C GLY A 76 3.02 14.61 8.03
N LYS A 77 2.63 14.02 6.90
CA LYS A 77 1.71 14.67 5.93
C LYS A 77 0.51 13.81 5.53
N MET A 78 0.09 12.92 6.42
CA MET A 78 -1.09 12.08 6.22
C MET A 78 -2.23 12.48 7.16
N LEU A 79 -2.65 13.74 7.06
CA LEU A 79 -3.94 14.29 7.50
C LEU A 79 -4.37 15.37 6.51
#